data_AF-A0A1N6EYG6-F1
#
_entry.id   AF-A0A1N6EYG6-F1
#
_cell.length_a   1.000
_cell.length_b   1.000
_cell.length_c   1.000
_cell.angle_alpha   90.00
_cell.angle_beta   90.00
_cell.angle_gamma   90.00
#
_symmetry.space_group_name_H-M   'P 1'
#
loop_
_entity.id
_entity.type
_entity.pdbx_description
1 polymer ?
#
loop_
_entity_poly.entity_id
_entity_poly.type
_entity_poly.pdbx_seq_one_letter_code
_entity_poly.pdbx_strand_id
1 'polypeptide(L)'
;MEITEVRIKLMEDNSGSNERLQAFCSITFDDMFVIRDLKIIEGAKGFFVAMPSRKLTDRCHHCGTKNHLRSRFCNQCGSRLDENRAIRDADGRAKLHADIAHPINSMCREKIQGAVLASYADELERAKMPGYVSRYDDLDGEYEVPLESTAPGAIGAVGEPPLRRGPLRGHTQHTRGNQSVLRGPHVPPRKESSVEGVASDRESGQGFASGL
;
A
#
# COMPACT_ATOMS: atom_id res chain seq x y z
N MET A 1 17.69 15.29 13.55
CA MET A 1 16.98 14.01 13.62
C MET A 1 17.48 13.23 14.81
N GLU A 2 16.85 13.55 15.92
CA GLU A 2 16.93 12.90 17.21
C GLU A 2 15.65 12.08 17.40
N ILE A 3 15.76 10.95 18.08
CA ILE A 3 14.61 10.14 18.46
C ILE A 3 14.19 10.65 19.83
N THR A 4 13.08 11.39 19.88
CA THR A 4 12.62 12.04 21.11
C THR A 4 11.75 11.12 21.94
N GLU A 5 11.10 10.14 21.30
CA GLU A 5 10.23 9.20 21.99
C GLU A 5 10.26 7.82 21.34
N VAL A 6 10.18 6.78 22.18
CA VAL A 6 9.99 5.40 21.76
C VAL A 6 8.91 4.78 22.64
N ARG A 7 7.84 4.26 22.01
CA ARG A 7 6.78 3.51 22.68
C ARG A 7 6.81 2.05 22.26
N ILE A 8 6.67 1.16 23.23
CA ILE A 8 6.80 -0.29 23.04
C ILE A 8 5.48 -0.98 23.45
N LYS A 9 4.98 -1.84 22.57
CA LYS A 9 3.89 -2.79 22.86
C LYS A 9 4.48 -4.19 22.85
N LEU A 10 4.71 -4.74 24.04
CA LEU A 10 5.17 -6.11 24.22
C LEU A 10 4.10 -7.09 23.68
N MET A 11 4.55 -8.17 23.06
CA MET A 11 3.68 -9.28 22.67
C MET A 11 3.73 -10.34 23.76
N GLU A 12 2.57 -10.80 24.21
CA GLU A 12 2.43 -11.74 25.33
C GLU A 12 2.57 -13.21 24.86
N ASP A 13 2.34 -13.48 23.58
CA ASP A 13 2.18 -14.84 23.05
C ASP A 13 3.26 -15.23 22.03
N ASN A 14 4.26 -15.99 22.48
CA ASN A 14 5.13 -16.78 21.60
C ASN A 14 4.46 -18.11 21.16
N SER A 15 3.18 -18.33 21.46
CA SER A 15 2.45 -19.60 21.27
C SER A 15 1.85 -19.79 19.86
N GLY A 16 2.09 -18.86 18.93
CA GLY A 16 1.59 -18.89 17.55
C GLY A 16 2.68 -18.91 16.47
N SER A 17 2.26 -18.88 15.19
CA SER A 17 3.11 -18.91 13.98
C SER A 17 4.17 -17.79 13.83
N ASN A 18 4.33 -16.92 14.82
CA ASN A 18 5.22 -15.76 14.81
C ASN A 18 6.04 -15.63 16.10
N GLU A 19 6.60 -16.75 16.57
CA GLU A 19 7.49 -16.84 17.75
C GLU A 19 8.65 -15.83 17.74
N ARG A 20 9.02 -15.31 16.56
CA ARG A 20 10.10 -14.33 16.44
C ARG A 20 9.69 -12.91 16.74
N LEU A 21 8.40 -12.56 16.72
CA LEU A 21 7.93 -11.19 16.95
C LEU A 21 7.78 -10.94 18.45
N GLN A 22 8.62 -10.07 19.00
CA GLN A 22 8.66 -9.81 20.43
C GLN A 22 7.82 -8.59 20.84
N ALA A 23 7.83 -7.54 20.00
CA ALA A 23 7.10 -6.32 20.29
C ALA A 23 6.83 -5.51 19.02
N PHE A 24 5.78 -4.68 19.07
CA PHE A 24 5.60 -3.55 18.18
C PHE A 24 6.15 -2.28 18.80
N CYS A 25 6.61 -1.36 17.97
CA CYS A 25 7.21 -0.12 18.40
C CYS A 25 6.73 1.04 17.52
N SER A 26 6.54 2.19 18.16
CA SER A 26 6.39 3.47 17.49
C SER A 26 7.51 4.41 17.94
N ILE A 27 8.08 5.16 17.02
CA ILE A 27 9.16 6.12 17.29
C ILE A 27 8.74 7.52 16.85
N THR A 28 9.10 8.52 17.64
CA THR A 28 8.89 9.94 17.33
C THR A 28 10.25 10.58 17.09
N PHE A 29 10.35 11.31 15.98
CA PHE A 29 11.53 12.09 15.62
C PHE A 29 11.29 13.57 15.85
N ASP A 30 12.24 14.21 16.50
CA ASP A 30 12.27 15.65 16.76
C ASP A 30 10.92 16.20 17.29
N ASP A 31 10.15 15.40 18.05
CA ASP A 31 8.78 15.70 18.53
C ASP A 31 7.76 16.11 17.46
N MET A 32 8.04 15.80 16.19
CA MET A 32 7.27 16.29 15.05
C MET A 32 6.80 15.19 14.10
N PHE A 33 7.43 14.02 14.12
CA PHE A 33 7.13 12.96 13.15
C PHE A 33 7.14 11.58 13.77
N VAL A 34 5.98 10.91 13.74
CA VAL A 34 5.82 9.55 14.30
C VAL A 34 5.86 8.51 13.18
N ILE A 35 6.67 7.47 13.37
CA ILE A 35 6.63 6.24 12.57
C ILE A 35 6.10 5.11 13.44
N ARG A 36 4.98 4.52 13.01
CA ARG A 36 4.34 3.37 13.67
C ARG A 36 4.74 2.04 13.01
N ASP A 37 4.34 0.95 13.65
CA ASP A 37 4.47 -0.42 13.13
C ASP A 37 5.92 -0.90 12.89
N LEU A 38 6.88 -0.37 13.63
CA LEU A 38 8.19 -1.01 13.75
C LEU A 38 8.03 -2.31 14.54
N LYS A 39 8.86 -3.30 14.23
CA LYS A 39 8.79 -4.62 14.86
C LYS A 39 10.14 -4.97 15.47
N ILE A 40 10.12 -5.44 16.70
CA ILE A 40 11.29 -6.02 17.35
C ILE A 40 11.21 -7.53 17.11
N ILE A 41 12.21 -8.05 16.41
CA ILE A 41 12.26 -9.44 15.98
C ILE A 41 13.49 -10.12 16.57
N GLU A 42 13.30 -11.33 17.10
CA GLU A 42 14.38 -12.21 17.49
C GLU A 42 14.97 -12.91 16.26
N GLY A 43 16.22 -12.58 15.94
CA GLY A 43 17.00 -13.21 14.89
C GLY A 43 18.08 -14.14 15.46
N ALA A 44 18.78 -14.86 14.57
CA ALA A 44 19.87 -15.76 14.97
C ALA A 44 21.06 -15.05 15.66
N LYS A 45 21.22 -13.74 15.44
CA LYS A 45 22.28 -12.90 16.04
C LYS A 45 21.75 -12.00 17.17
N GLY A 46 20.56 -12.31 17.70
CA GLY A 46 19.87 -11.50 18.71
C GLY A 46 18.75 -10.63 18.13
N PHE A 47 18.25 -9.72 18.96
CA PHE A 47 17.13 -8.84 18.61
C PHE A 47 17.54 -7.77 17.60
N PHE A 48 16.66 -7.52 16.64
CA PHE A 48 16.82 -6.44 15.66
C PHE A 48 15.49 -5.76 15.36
N VAL A 49 15.56 -4.55 14.82
CA VAL A 49 14.39 -3.76 14.46
C VAL A 49 14.10 -3.92 12.98
N ALA A 50 12.90 -4.41 12.67
CA ALA A 50 12.34 -4.43 11.32
C ALA A 50 11.46 -3.20 11.11
N MET A 51 11.66 -2.56 9.97
CA MET A 51 10.93 -1.36 9.59
C MET A 51 9.46 -1.67 9.20
N PRO A 52 8.56 -0.67 9.28
CA PRO A 52 7.20 -0.84 8.79
C PRO A 52 7.22 -1.16 7.30
N SER A 53 6.47 -2.18 6.89
CA SER A 53 6.48 -2.69 5.51
C SER A 53 5.08 -2.90 4.97
N ARG A 54 4.96 -2.78 3.65
CA ARG A 54 3.73 -3.04 2.90
C ARG A 54 3.92 -4.14 1.87
N LYS A 55 2.82 -4.84 1.56
CA LYS A 55 2.76 -5.77 0.43
C LYS A 55 2.86 -5.00 -0.88
N LEU A 56 3.73 -5.46 -1.78
CA LEU A 56 3.84 -4.93 -3.12
C LEU A 56 2.65 -5.40 -3.98
N THR A 57 2.23 -4.50 -4.86
CA THR A 57 1.10 -4.72 -5.76
C THR A 57 1.44 -4.22 -7.16
N ASP A 58 0.81 -4.83 -8.15
CA ASP A 58 0.89 -4.46 -9.56
C ASP A 58 -0.50 -4.33 -10.17
N ARG A 59 -0.60 -3.84 -11.41
CA ARG A 59 -1.88 -3.63 -12.09
C ARG A 59 -2.15 -4.75 -13.09
N CYS A 60 -3.38 -5.26 -13.09
CA CYS A 60 -3.85 -6.20 -14.09
C CYS A 60 -3.81 -5.57 -15.49
N HIS A 61 -3.25 -6.29 -16.48
CA HIS A 61 -3.20 -5.83 -17.87
C HIS A 61 -4.57 -5.77 -18.56
N HIS A 62 -5.58 -6.50 -18.05
CA HIS A 62 -6.92 -6.53 -18.63
C HIS A 62 -7.83 -5.42 -18.07
N CYS A 63 -7.95 -5.30 -16.74
CA CYS A 63 -8.89 -4.36 -16.10
C CYS A 63 -8.22 -3.24 -15.29
N GLY A 64 -6.89 -3.21 -15.17
CA GLY A 64 -6.16 -2.18 -14.43
C GLY A 64 -6.22 -2.26 -12.89
N THR A 65 -6.99 -3.21 -12.32
CA THR A 65 -7.11 -3.40 -10.87
C THR A 65 -5.76 -3.72 -10.23
N LYS A 66 -5.51 -3.18 -9.02
CA LYS A 66 -4.33 -3.52 -8.23
C LYS A 66 -4.45 -4.93 -7.65
N ASN A 67 -3.44 -5.76 -7.85
CA ASN A 67 -3.36 -7.12 -7.34
C ASN A 67 -2.05 -7.30 -6.57
N HIS A 68 -2.01 -8.23 -5.63
CA HIS A 68 -0.76 -8.58 -4.96
C HIS A 68 0.15 -9.30 -5.94
N LEU A 69 1.47 -9.09 -5.83
CA LEU A 69 2.44 -9.72 -6.74
C LEU A 69 2.40 -11.26 -6.72
N ARG A 70 1.91 -11.87 -5.63
CA ARG A 70 1.75 -13.32 -5.51
C ARG A 70 0.43 -13.85 -6.10
N SER A 71 -0.52 -12.98 -6.46
CA SER A 71 -1.81 -13.39 -7.03
C SER A 71 -1.62 -13.96 -8.43
N ARG A 72 -2.14 -15.18 -8.67
CA ARG A 72 -2.14 -15.86 -9.98
C ARG A 72 -3.28 -15.40 -10.90
N PHE A 73 -4.34 -14.87 -10.31
CA PHE A 73 -5.52 -14.36 -11.01
C PHE A 73 -5.86 -12.96 -10.50
N CYS A 74 -6.48 -12.16 -11.37
CA CYS A 74 -6.96 -10.84 -10.98
C CYS A 74 -8.14 -10.96 -9.99
N ASN A 75 -8.03 -10.25 -8.86
CA ASN A 75 -9.05 -10.15 -7.82
C ASN A 75 -10.35 -9.46 -8.28
N GLN A 76 -10.39 -8.88 -9.49
CA GLN A 76 -11.58 -8.23 -10.05
C GLN A 76 -12.15 -8.98 -11.26
N CYS A 77 -11.36 -9.16 -12.32
CA CYS A 77 -11.85 -9.75 -13.58
C CYS A 77 -11.52 -11.23 -13.75
N GLY A 78 -10.77 -11.84 -12.81
CA GLY A 78 -10.38 -13.24 -12.89
C GLY A 78 -9.34 -13.58 -13.96
N SER A 79 -8.87 -12.60 -14.75
CA SER A 79 -7.84 -12.85 -15.78
C SER A 79 -6.59 -13.45 -15.14
N ARG A 80 -5.97 -14.43 -15.80
CA ARG A 80 -4.66 -14.95 -15.37
C ARG A 80 -3.63 -13.83 -15.39
N LEU A 81 -2.87 -13.72 -14.32
CA LEU A 81 -1.77 -12.77 -14.20
C LEU A 81 -0.44 -13.53 -14.29
N ASP A 82 0.60 -12.87 -14.83
CA ASP A 82 1.93 -13.47 -14.98
C ASP A 82 2.58 -13.80 -13.62
N GLU A 83 3.12 -15.01 -13.46
CA GLU A 83 3.72 -15.49 -12.20
C GLU A 83 5.11 -14.89 -11.91
N ASN A 84 5.74 -14.26 -12.91
CA ASN A 84 7.06 -13.63 -12.84
C ASN A 84 6.99 -12.10 -12.71
N ARG A 85 5.84 -11.55 -12.29
CA ARG A 85 5.65 -10.10 -12.06
C ARG A 85 6.49 -9.54 -10.90
N ALA A 86 6.88 -10.40 -9.96
CA ALA A 86 7.73 -9.98 -8.85
C ALA A 86 9.20 -9.92 -9.28
N ILE A 87 9.87 -8.82 -8.94
CA ILE A 87 11.33 -8.70 -9.04
C ILE A 87 11.94 -9.82 -8.19
N ARG A 88 12.92 -10.52 -8.74
CA ARG A 88 13.64 -11.59 -8.05
C ARG A 88 15.05 -11.14 -7.70
N ASP A 89 15.49 -11.45 -6.50
CA ASP A 89 16.87 -11.23 -6.08
C ASP A 89 17.81 -12.27 -6.72
N ALA A 90 19.13 -12.13 -6.50
CA ALA A 90 20.13 -13.07 -7.04
C ALA A 90 19.89 -14.55 -6.64
N ASP A 91 19.29 -14.76 -5.46
CA ASP A 91 18.89 -16.09 -4.96
C ASP A 91 17.56 -16.59 -5.56
N GLY A 92 16.97 -15.88 -6.52
CA GLY A 92 15.70 -16.23 -7.18
C GLY A 92 14.44 -15.96 -6.34
N ARG A 93 14.59 -15.43 -5.11
CA ARG A 93 13.48 -15.08 -4.21
C ARG A 93 12.74 -13.85 -4.71
N ALA A 94 11.42 -13.94 -4.76
CA ALA A 94 10.55 -12.84 -5.16
C ALA A 94 10.44 -11.77 -4.07
N LYS A 95 10.73 -10.52 -4.42
CA LYS A 95 10.52 -9.34 -3.56
C LYS A 95 9.03 -9.00 -3.52
N LEU A 96 8.36 -9.42 -2.44
CA LEU A 96 6.91 -9.26 -2.25
C LEU A 96 6.52 -8.11 -1.32
N HIS A 97 7.47 -7.58 -0.56
CA HIS A 97 7.26 -6.50 0.38
C HIS A 97 8.31 -5.41 0.16
N ALA A 98 7.97 -4.20 0.56
CA ALA A 98 8.90 -3.09 0.64
C ALA A 98 8.60 -2.30 1.92
N ASP A 99 9.65 -1.78 2.51
CA ASP A 99 9.55 -0.91 3.67
C ASP A 99 8.89 0.40 3.26
N ILE A 100 8.00 0.91 4.10
CA ILE A 100 7.33 2.20 3.94
C ILE A 100 8.28 3.32 4.38
N ALA A 101 9.01 3.07 5.47
CA ALA A 101 10.06 3.93 5.97
C ALA A 101 11.32 3.09 6.18
N HIS A 102 12.48 3.62 5.81
CA HIS A 102 13.75 2.97 6.10
C HIS A 102 14.85 4.02 6.27
N PRO A 103 15.86 3.77 7.13
CA PRO A 103 17.04 4.62 7.20
C PRO A 103 17.81 4.55 5.87
N ILE A 104 18.39 5.67 5.45
CA ILE A 104 19.19 5.74 4.22
C ILE A 104 20.64 5.29 4.43
N ASN A 105 21.16 5.39 5.65
CA ASN A 105 22.55 5.07 5.99
C ASN A 105 22.66 4.22 7.27
N SER A 106 23.82 3.56 7.44
CA SER A 106 24.08 2.66 8.58
C SER A 106 24.01 3.37 9.91
N MET A 107 24.59 4.58 10.00
CA MET A 107 24.59 5.37 11.23
C MET A 107 23.17 5.62 11.75
N CYS A 108 22.23 6.00 10.87
CA CYS A 108 20.83 6.22 11.25
C CYS A 108 20.16 4.90 11.66
N ARG A 109 20.45 3.81 10.96
CA ARG A 109 19.94 2.47 11.32
C ARG A 109 20.40 2.06 12.71
N GLU A 110 21.67 2.24 13.03
CA GLU A 110 22.26 1.92 14.33
C GLU A 110 21.65 2.79 15.44
N LYS A 111 21.46 4.08 15.19
CA LYS A 111 20.76 4.98 16.13
C LYS A 111 19.34 4.52 16.43
N ILE A 112 18.54 4.22 15.41
CA ILE A 112 17.16 3.73 15.58
C ILE A 112 17.17 2.40 16.34
N GLN A 113 18.01 1.46 15.93
CA GLN A 113 18.08 0.14 16.56
C GLN A 113 18.49 0.25 18.03
N GLY A 114 19.51 1.05 18.35
CA GLY A 114 19.97 1.26 19.72
C GLY A 114 18.89 1.87 20.61
N ALA A 115 18.24 2.95 20.16
CA ALA A 115 17.17 3.60 20.92
C ALA A 115 15.99 2.66 21.18
N VAL A 116 15.54 1.94 20.15
CA VAL A 116 14.39 1.03 20.26
C VAL A 116 14.68 -0.17 21.16
N LEU A 117 15.85 -0.79 21.03
CA LEU A 117 16.21 -1.94 21.86
C LEU A 117 16.46 -1.56 23.32
N ALA A 118 16.99 -0.36 23.59
CA ALA A 118 17.12 0.17 24.94
C ALA A 118 15.74 0.34 25.60
N SER A 119 14.81 1.03 24.93
CA SER A 119 13.45 1.22 25.46
C SER A 119 12.67 -0.09 25.60
N TYR A 120 12.93 -1.08 24.73
CA TYR A 120 12.36 -2.42 24.86
C TYR A 120 12.84 -3.14 26.12
N ALA A 121 14.13 -3.07 26.44
CA ALA A 121 14.67 -3.65 27.68
C ALA A 121 14.05 -2.99 28.92
N ASP A 122 13.95 -1.66 28.92
CA ASP A 122 13.29 -0.92 30.02
C ASP A 122 11.82 -1.31 30.17
N GLU A 123 11.10 -1.52 29.05
CA GLU A 123 9.70 -1.95 29.08
C GLU A 123 9.55 -3.38 29.61
N LEU A 124 10.45 -4.29 29.25
CA LEU A 124 10.47 -5.65 29.79
C LEU A 124 10.68 -5.66 31.31
N GLU A 125 11.50 -4.74 31.84
CA GLU A 125 11.66 -4.60 33.29
C GLU A 125 10.42 -4.02 33.95
N ARG A 126 9.79 -3.02 33.32
CA ARG A 126 8.51 -2.45 33.79
C ARG A 126 7.39 -3.49 33.81
N ALA A 127 7.31 -4.35 32.80
CA ALA A 127 6.30 -5.39 32.69
C ALA A 127 6.35 -6.43 33.83
N LYS A 128 7.51 -6.58 34.49
CA LYS A 128 7.66 -7.47 35.64
C LYS A 128 7.11 -6.88 36.94
N MET A 129 6.91 -5.56 37.00
CA MET A 129 6.44 -4.89 38.21
C MET A 129 4.92 -5.09 38.40
N PRO A 130 4.44 -5.28 39.63
CA PRO A 130 3.00 -5.43 39.89
C PRO A 130 2.26 -4.14 39.54
N GLY A 131 1.13 -4.25 38.85
CA GLY A 131 0.33 -3.10 38.40
C GLY A 131 0.83 -2.46 37.10
N TYR A 132 1.63 -3.17 36.31
CA TYR A 132 2.06 -2.72 34.99
C TYR A 132 0.88 -2.39 34.06
N VAL A 133 0.98 -1.25 33.38
CA VAL A 133 0.09 -0.84 32.29
C VAL A 133 0.98 -0.35 31.14
N SER A 134 0.73 -0.87 29.94
CA SER A 134 1.45 -0.50 28.72
C SER A 134 1.16 0.96 28.34
N ARG A 135 2.21 1.76 28.12
CA ARG A 135 2.11 3.17 27.65
C ARG A 135 1.75 3.31 26.17
N TYR A 136 1.64 2.19 25.44
CA TYR A 136 1.41 2.21 24.01
C TYR A 136 -0.04 2.53 23.63
N ASP A 137 -1.00 2.11 24.44
CA ASP A 137 -2.43 2.15 24.08
C ASP A 137 -3.07 3.55 24.23
N ASP A 138 -2.35 4.54 24.78
CA ASP A 138 -2.85 5.90 24.99
C ASP A 138 -2.94 6.75 23.69
N LEU A 139 -2.32 6.32 22.58
CA LEU A 139 -2.27 7.13 21.35
C LEU A 139 -3.61 7.22 20.62
N ASP A 140 -4.43 6.17 20.62
CA ASP A 140 -5.64 6.12 19.79
C ASP A 140 -6.73 7.13 20.17
N GLY A 141 -6.60 7.81 21.31
CA GLY A 141 -7.55 8.82 21.80
C GLY A 141 -7.12 10.29 21.63
N GLU A 142 -5.84 10.61 21.41
CA GLU A 142 -5.34 11.99 21.53
C GLU A 142 -5.30 12.81 20.22
N TYR A 143 -5.50 12.17 19.06
CA TYR A 143 -5.50 12.84 17.75
C TYR A 143 -6.87 13.13 17.16
N GLU A 144 -7.97 12.92 17.89
CA GLU A 144 -9.20 13.65 17.58
C GLU A 144 -9.00 15.12 17.95
N VAL A 145 -8.38 15.87 17.04
CA VAL A 145 -8.33 17.32 17.09
C VAL A 145 -9.79 17.79 17.12
N PRO A 146 -10.28 18.44 18.19
CA PRO A 146 -11.56 19.10 18.11
C PRO A 146 -11.44 20.12 16.98
N LEU A 147 -12.26 19.96 15.93
CA LEU A 147 -12.52 21.04 14.99
C LEU A 147 -13.19 22.16 15.81
N GLU A 148 -12.37 23.01 16.43
CA GLU A 148 -12.81 24.26 17.03
C GLU A 148 -13.39 25.11 15.89
N SER A 149 -14.70 25.01 15.76
CA SER A 149 -15.53 25.84 14.90
C SER A 149 -15.65 27.21 15.55
N THR A 150 -14.57 27.98 15.53
CA THR A 150 -14.63 29.41 15.86
C THR A 150 -14.78 30.21 14.57
N ALA A 151 -16.03 30.38 14.14
CA ALA A 151 -16.42 31.54 13.34
C ALA A 151 -17.52 32.29 14.10
N PRO A 152 -17.26 33.49 14.66
CA PRO A 152 -18.31 34.28 15.26
C PRO A 152 -19.13 34.96 14.17
N GLY A 153 -20.43 34.69 14.15
CA GLY A 153 -21.44 35.62 13.66
C GLY A 153 -21.79 35.57 12.18
N ALA A 154 -22.76 34.72 11.82
CA ALA A 154 -23.77 35.05 10.80
C ALA A 154 -25.08 34.32 11.10
N ILE A 155 -25.98 35.06 11.74
CA ILE A 155 -27.41 34.80 11.90
C ILE A 155 -28.08 34.70 10.51
N GLY A 156 -28.80 33.60 10.23
CA GLY A 156 -29.70 33.54 9.07
C GLY A 156 -30.19 32.15 8.64
N ALA A 157 -31.39 31.79 9.12
CA ALA A 157 -32.43 30.97 8.48
C ALA A 157 -32.17 29.48 8.09
N VAL A 158 -32.76 28.60 8.92
CA VAL A 158 -33.52 27.37 8.61
C VAL A 158 -33.72 26.96 7.14
N GLY A 159 -33.36 25.70 6.84
CA GLY A 159 -33.78 24.96 5.64
C GLY A 159 -33.06 23.62 5.50
N GLU A 160 -33.65 22.56 6.05
CA GLU A 160 -33.18 21.17 5.99
C GLU A 160 -33.25 20.60 4.55
N PRO A 161 -32.15 20.10 3.93
CA PRO A 161 -32.24 19.37 2.67
C PRO A 161 -32.49 17.88 2.91
N PRO A 162 -33.39 17.21 2.17
CA PRO A 162 -33.82 15.86 2.50
C PRO A 162 -32.74 14.82 2.18
N LEU A 163 -32.46 13.96 3.17
CA LEU A 163 -31.70 12.73 3.00
C LEU A 163 -32.47 11.78 2.05
N ARG A 164 -31.98 11.61 0.82
CA ARG A 164 -32.43 10.52 -0.05
C ARG A 164 -31.89 9.19 0.47
N ARG A 165 -32.75 8.42 1.15
CA ARG A 165 -32.55 6.99 1.42
C ARG A 165 -32.51 6.23 0.08
N GLY A 166 -31.33 5.76 -0.32
CA GLY A 166 -31.19 4.78 -1.40
C GLY A 166 -31.60 3.38 -0.89
N PRO A 167 -32.41 2.61 -1.64
CA PRO A 167 -32.77 1.25 -1.24
C PRO A 167 -31.58 0.28 -1.36
N LEU A 168 -31.37 -0.51 -0.31
CA LEU A 168 -30.56 -1.72 -0.32
C LEU A 168 -31.06 -2.65 -1.44
N ARG A 169 -30.25 -2.90 -2.47
CA ARG A 169 -30.59 -3.83 -3.55
C ARG A 169 -29.84 -5.15 -3.37
N GLY A 170 -30.60 -6.16 -2.97
CA GLY A 170 -30.16 -7.54 -2.84
C GLY A 170 -30.00 -8.26 -4.19
N HIS A 171 -29.42 -9.45 -4.07
CA HIS A 171 -29.32 -10.52 -5.05
C HIS A 171 -30.57 -10.71 -5.94
N THR A 172 -30.40 -10.79 -7.27
CA THR A 172 -30.51 -12.04 -8.06
C THR A 172 -30.54 -11.81 -9.59
N GLN A 173 -29.85 -12.71 -10.28
CA GLN A 173 -30.09 -13.35 -11.59
C GLN A 173 -30.04 -12.57 -12.92
N HIS A 174 -29.36 -13.25 -13.85
CA HIS A 174 -29.16 -12.96 -15.28
C HIS A 174 -30.46 -12.90 -16.08
N THR A 175 -30.52 -12.01 -17.07
CA THR A 175 -31.10 -12.27 -18.40
C THR A 175 -30.59 -11.25 -19.43
N ARG A 176 -30.50 -11.69 -20.68
CA ARG A 176 -29.90 -11.03 -21.85
C ARG A 176 -30.78 -9.90 -22.41
N GLY A 177 -30.16 -8.87 -22.99
CA GLY A 177 -30.85 -7.95 -23.92
C GLY A 177 -30.18 -6.59 -24.11
N ASN A 178 -29.44 -6.46 -25.21
CA ASN A 178 -29.07 -5.26 -26.00
C ASN A 178 -28.87 -3.85 -25.38
N GLN A 179 -27.69 -3.31 -25.75
CA GLN A 179 -27.37 -1.92 -26.09
C GLN A 179 -27.47 -0.84 -25.00
N SER A 180 -26.31 -0.40 -24.51
CA SER A 180 -26.01 1.05 -24.42
C SER A 180 -24.50 1.27 -24.39
N VAL A 181 -24.02 2.07 -25.34
CA VAL A 181 -22.63 2.53 -25.43
C VAL A 181 -22.53 3.79 -24.58
N LEU A 182 -21.82 3.72 -23.45
CA LEU A 182 -21.45 4.90 -22.66
C LEU A 182 -19.94 5.12 -22.81
N ARG A 183 -19.56 6.10 -23.64
CA ARG A 183 -18.19 6.61 -23.76
C ARG A 183 -17.95 7.65 -22.67
N GLY A 184 -16.91 7.44 -21.86
CA GLY A 184 -16.38 8.44 -20.94
C GLY A 184 -15.56 9.52 -21.66
N PRO A 185 -15.30 10.68 -21.00
CA PRO A 185 -14.66 11.82 -21.62
C PRO A 185 -13.16 11.54 -21.79
N HIS A 186 -12.60 11.96 -22.93
CA HIS A 186 -11.22 11.78 -23.41
C HIS A 186 -10.98 10.56 -24.32
N VAL A 187 -11.36 10.71 -25.59
CA VAL A 187 -10.74 10.00 -26.73
C VAL A 187 -10.48 11.04 -27.83
N PRO A 188 -9.24 11.19 -28.36
CA PRO A 188 -8.99 12.08 -29.50
C PRO A 188 -9.52 11.46 -30.81
N PRO A 189 -9.89 12.28 -31.81
CA PRO A 189 -10.54 11.78 -33.03
C PRO A 189 -9.57 10.95 -33.88
N ARG A 190 -10.01 9.77 -34.33
CA ARG A 190 -9.36 9.04 -35.43
C ARG A 190 -9.66 9.77 -36.74
N LYS A 191 -8.62 10.11 -37.50
CA LYS A 191 -8.76 10.46 -38.92
C LYS A 191 -9.28 9.24 -39.66
N GLU A 192 -10.45 9.37 -40.27
CA GLU A 192 -10.94 8.46 -41.29
C GLU A 192 -10.20 8.76 -42.60
N SER A 193 -9.54 7.76 -43.16
CA SER A 193 -9.09 7.79 -44.56
C SER A 193 -9.88 6.75 -45.32
N SER A 194 -10.92 7.21 -46.02
CA SER A 194 -11.60 6.46 -47.06
C SER A 194 -11.40 7.19 -48.38
N VAL A 195 -10.63 6.60 -49.30
CA VAL A 195 -10.91 6.72 -50.74
C VAL A 195 -10.34 5.51 -51.48
N GLU A 196 -11.28 4.71 -51.94
CA GLU A 196 -11.40 4.03 -53.23
C GLU A 196 -10.15 3.69 -54.04
N GLY A 197 -10.11 2.45 -54.50
CA GLY A 197 -9.16 1.98 -55.49
C GLY A 197 -9.44 2.53 -56.88
N VAL A 198 -8.36 2.68 -57.65
CA VAL A 198 -8.38 2.65 -59.12
C VAL A 198 -7.19 1.79 -59.55
N ALA A 199 -7.50 0.75 -60.31
CA ALA A 199 -6.54 -0.06 -61.04
C ALA A 199 -6.03 0.70 -62.28
N SER A 200 -4.74 0.58 -62.58
CA SER A 200 -4.25 0.58 -63.97
C SER A 200 -2.82 0.08 -64.03
N ASP A 201 -2.61 -0.88 -64.93
CA ASP A 201 -1.37 -1.49 -65.39
C ASP A 201 -0.22 -0.52 -65.69
N ARG A 202 1.02 -0.96 -65.42
CA ARG A 202 2.08 -1.00 -66.46
C ARG A 202 3.34 -1.77 -66.04
N GLU A 203 3.81 -2.53 -67.02
CA GLU A 203 4.99 -3.39 -67.10
C GLU A 203 6.35 -2.73 -66.78
N SER A 204 7.35 -3.62 -66.69
CA SER A 204 8.81 -3.47 -66.89
C SER A 204 9.60 -2.97 -65.67
N GLY A 205 10.72 -3.55 -65.25
CA GLY A 205 11.51 -4.68 -65.73
C GLY A 205 12.85 -4.72 -64.96
N GLN A 206 13.40 -5.93 -64.83
CA GLN A 206 14.84 -6.27 -64.76
C GLN A 206 15.75 -5.79 -63.59
N GLY A 207 16.63 -6.71 -63.18
CA GLY A 207 17.98 -6.40 -62.65
C GLY A 207 18.23 -6.83 -61.20
N PHE A 208 18.63 -8.06 -60.92
CA PHE A 208 20.03 -8.48 -60.69
C PHE A 208 20.83 -7.58 -59.72
N ALA A 209 21.25 -8.13 -58.57
CA ALA A 209 22.64 -8.60 -58.36
C ALA A 209 23.03 -8.63 -56.87
N SER A 210 23.74 -9.70 -56.54
CA SER A 210 24.42 -10.04 -55.30
C SER A 210 25.76 -9.29 -55.14
N GLY A 211 26.29 -9.24 -53.92
CA GLY A 211 27.68 -8.87 -53.58
C GLY A 211 27.71 -7.79 -52.49
N LEU A 212 28.41 -7.92 -51.36
CA LEU A 212 29.52 -8.77 -50.94
C LEU A 212 29.35 -9.14 -49.46
#